data_AF-A0A3M7INC5-F1
#
_entry.id   AF-A0A3M7INC5-F1
#
_cell.length_a   1.000
_cell.length_b   1.000
_cell.length_c   1.000
_cell.angle_alpha   90.00
_cell.angle_beta   90.00
_cell.angle_gamma   90.00
#
_symmetry.space_group_name_H-M   'P 1'
#
loop_
_entity.id
_entity.type
_entity.pdbx_description
1 polymer ?
#
loop_
_entity_poly.entity_id
_entity_poly.type
_entity_poly.pdbx_seq_one_letter_code
_entity_poly.pdbx_strand_id
1 'polypeptide(L)'
;MGFTTGLLGGFTLTSAIVYFSLELHTRNRIHQASLLRQQALILQNTVEPQPAQPPPVSREVRGGLWDTAKDRWNAELENNVRKLQTTDWNAVRFRLEENVSSVWRRAFAKGEEVASDQSK
;
A
#
# COMPACT_ATOMS: atom_id res chain seq x y z
N MET A 1 17.80 -8.07 22.25
CA MET A 1 17.19 -8.68 21.05
C MET A 1 16.81 -7.64 19.99
N GLY A 2 17.67 -6.65 19.67
CA GLY A 2 17.32 -5.55 18.75
C GLY A 2 17.48 -5.86 17.25
N PHE A 3 18.19 -6.94 16.91
CA PHE A 3 18.45 -7.34 15.52
C PHE A 3 17.20 -7.91 14.85
N THR A 4 16.46 -8.78 15.53
CA THR A 4 15.26 -9.43 14.98
C THR A 4 14.12 -8.42 14.76
N THR A 5 13.96 -7.44 15.65
CA THR A 5 12.98 -6.35 15.48
C THR A 5 13.32 -5.42 14.31
N GLY A 6 14.61 -5.13 14.09
CA GLY A 6 15.06 -4.31 12.95
C GLY A 6 14.89 -5.03 11.61
N LEU A 7 15.23 -6.32 11.55
CA LEU A 7 15.08 -7.13 10.34
C LEU A 7 13.62 -7.30 9.96
N LEU A 8 12.74 -7.62 10.92
CA LEU A 8 11.30 -7.72 10.67
C LEU A 8 10.69 -6.37 10.23
N GLY A 9 11.13 -5.26 10.83
CA GLY A 9 10.71 -3.92 10.43
C GLY A 9 11.13 -3.57 9.00
N GLY A 10 12.39 -3.84 8.62
CA GLY A 10 12.88 -3.61 7.26
C GLY A 10 12.20 -4.49 6.22
N PHE A 11 11.99 -5.78 6.53
CA PHE A 11 11.30 -6.72 5.66
C PHE A 11 9.85 -6.28 5.42
N THR A 12 9.09 -6.01 6.48
CA THR A 12 7.70 -5.56 6.37
C THR A 12 7.57 -4.26 5.58
N LEU A 13 8.44 -3.27 5.82
CA LEU A 13 8.46 -2.02 5.07
C LEU A 13 8.74 -2.24 3.57
N THR A 14 9.75 -3.05 3.26
CA THR A 14 10.14 -3.34 1.87
C THR A 14 9.04 -4.10 1.14
N SER A 15 8.47 -5.13 1.78
CA SER A 15 7.33 -5.87 1.24
C SER A 15 6.12 -4.97 1.02
N ALA A 16 5.84 -4.05 1.93
CA ALA A 16 4.74 -3.09 1.77
C ALA A 16 4.97 -2.16 0.57
N ILE A 17 6.19 -1.61 0.41
CA ILE A 17 6.53 -0.75 -0.73
C ILE A 17 6.37 -1.51 -2.06
N VAL A 18 6.89 -2.74 -2.14
CA VAL A 18 6.77 -3.58 -3.35
C VAL A 18 5.30 -3.88 -3.65
N TYR A 19 4.54 -4.27 -2.62
CA TYR A 19 3.11 -4.55 -2.75
C TYR A 19 2.33 -3.34 -3.27
N PHE A 20 2.52 -2.16 -2.66
CA PHE A 20 1.82 -0.95 -3.08
C PHE A 20 2.22 -0.52 -4.50
N SER A 21 3.48 -0.67 -4.88
CA SER A 21 3.96 -0.37 -6.23
C SER A 21 3.25 -1.24 -7.28
N LEU A 22 3.17 -2.55 -7.03
CA LEU A 22 2.48 -3.50 -7.91
C LEU A 22 0.98 -3.21 -8.01
N GLU A 23 0.34 -2.90 -6.89
CA GLU A 23 -1.09 -2.58 -6.85
C GLU A 23 -1.41 -1.30 -7.64
N LEU A 24 -0.61 -0.25 -7.45
CA LEU A 24 -0.75 1.00 -8.21
C LEU A 24 -0.56 0.78 -9.71
N HIS A 25 0.43 -0.03 -10.10
CA HIS A 25 0.64 -0.37 -11.50
C HIS A 25 -0.55 -1.11 -12.10
N THR A 26 -1.09 -2.09 -11.38
CA THR A 26 -2.24 -2.88 -11.80
C THR A 26 -3.48 -2.00 -11.98
N ARG A 27 -3.76 -1.11 -11.01
CA ARG A 27 -4.88 -0.17 -11.10
C ARG A 27 -4.75 0.77 -12.30
N ASN A 28 -3.55 1.30 -12.54
CA ASN A 28 -3.30 2.15 -13.71
C ASN A 28 -3.52 1.41 -15.03
N ARG A 29 -3.05 0.16 -15.14
CA ARG A 29 -3.27 -0.67 -16.35
C ARG A 29 -4.75 -0.92 -16.61
N ILE A 30 -5.51 -1.23 -15.57
CA ILE A 30 -6.97 -1.44 -15.68
C ILE A 30 -7.66 -0.16 -16.14
N HIS A 31 -7.32 0.98 -15.55
CA HIS A 31 -7.89 2.28 -15.89
C HIS A 31 -7.58 2.70 -17.34
N GLN A 32 -6.33 2.56 -17.77
CA GLN A 32 -5.94 2.82 -19.16
C GLN A 32 -6.70 1.91 -20.13
N ALA A 33 -6.80 0.61 -19.81
CA ALA A 33 -7.52 -0.33 -20.65
C ALA A 33 -9.03 -0.03 -20.72
N SER A 34 -9.65 0.44 -19.62
CA SER A 34 -11.05 0.85 -19.66
C SER A 34 -11.27 2.10 -20.52
N LEU A 35 -10.39 3.11 -20.40
CA LEU A 35 -10.47 4.31 -21.23
C LEU A 35 -10.33 3.99 -22.71
N LEU A 36 -9.35 3.15 -23.08
CA LEU A 36 -9.14 2.73 -24.47
C LEU A 36 -10.35 1.95 -25.01
N ARG A 37 -10.93 1.04 -24.21
CA ARG A 37 -12.17 0.34 -24.60
C ARG A 37 -13.35 1.28 -24.78
N GLN A 38 -13.52 2.26 -23.89
CA GLN A 38 -14.58 3.25 -24.00
C GLN A 38 -14.43 4.10 -25.25
N GLN A 39 -13.21 4.58 -25.54
CA GLN A 39 -12.92 5.33 -26.76
C GLN A 39 -13.16 4.50 -28.01
N ALA A 40 -12.71 3.24 -28.03
CA ALA A 40 -12.96 2.33 -29.13
C ALA A 40 -14.47 2.10 -29.35
N LEU A 41 -15.25 1.95 -28.27
CA LEU A 41 -16.71 1.81 -28.36
C LEU A 41 -17.39 3.07 -28.91
N ILE A 42 -16.96 4.26 -28.50
CA ILE A 42 -17.51 5.53 -29.01
C ILE A 42 -17.23 5.67 -30.52
N LEU A 43 -15.99 5.38 -30.94
CA LEU A 43 -15.62 5.41 -32.35
C LEU A 43 -16.39 4.37 -33.16
N GLN A 44 -16.52 3.14 -32.64
CA GLN A 44 -17.30 2.10 -33.29
C GLN A 44 -18.77 2.50 -33.42
N ASN A 45 -19.39 3.01 -32.35
CA ASN A 45 -20.79 3.43 -32.34
C ASN A 45 -21.08 4.63 -33.27
N THR A 46 -20.05 5.42 -33.60
CA THR A 46 -20.17 6.52 -34.57
C THR A 46 -20.26 5.99 -36.01
N VAL A 47 -19.53 4.91 -36.33
CA VAL A 47 -19.52 4.28 -37.67
C VAL A 47 -20.68 3.30 -37.82
N GLU A 48 -20.90 2.48 -36.80
CA GLU A 48 -21.91 1.43 -36.76
C GLU A 48 -22.65 1.50 -35.41
N PRO A 49 -23.80 2.20 -35.39
CA PRO A 49 -24.53 2.42 -34.15
C PRO A 49 -24.95 1.11 -33.50
N GLN A 50 -24.65 0.96 -32.21
CA GLN A 50 -25.02 -0.26 -31.49
C GLN A 50 -26.56 -0.33 -31.38
N PRO A 51 -27.19 -1.47 -31.70
CA PRO A 51 -28.63 -1.63 -31.54
C PRO A 51 -29.03 -1.41 -30.08
N ALA A 52 -30.24 -0.85 -29.87
CA ALA A 52 -30.75 -0.56 -28.54
C ALA A 52 -30.69 -1.81 -27.65
N GLN A 53 -29.95 -1.72 -26.54
CA GLN A 53 -29.84 -2.83 -25.61
C GLN A 53 -31.22 -3.08 -24.98
N PRO A 54 -31.63 -4.36 -24.82
CA PRO A 54 -32.85 -4.68 -24.10
C PRO A 54 -32.79 -4.10 -22.67
N PRO A 55 -33.94 -3.74 -22.08
CA PRO A 55 -33.98 -3.12 -20.76
C PRO A 55 -33.20 -4.00 -19.76
N PRO A 56 -32.35 -3.40 -18.92
CA PRO A 56 -31.55 -4.14 -17.97
C PRO A 56 -32.50 -4.91 -17.06
N VAL A 57 -32.46 -6.24 -17.15
CA VAL A 57 -33.18 -7.09 -16.21
C VAL A 57 -32.59 -6.81 -14.85
N SER A 58 -33.40 -6.33 -13.91
CA SER A 58 -32.98 -6.04 -12.54
C SER A 58 -32.47 -7.34 -11.91
N ARG A 59 -31.17 -7.57 -12.02
CA ARG A 59 -30.52 -8.67 -11.31
C ARG A 59 -30.52 -8.26 -9.84
N GLU A 60 -31.45 -8.81 -9.09
CA GLU A 60 -31.38 -8.83 -7.63
C GLU A 60 -30.13 -9.62 -7.24
N VAL A 61 -29.00 -8.93 -7.12
CA VAL A 61 -27.81 -9.49 -6.49
C VAL A 61 -28.14 -9.54 -5.01
N ARG A 62 -28.64 -10.69 -4.54
CA ARG A 62 -28.74 -10.94 -3.10
C ARG A 62 -27.33 -10.75 -2.54
N GLY A 63 -27.15 -9.77 -1.66
CA GLY A 63 -25.85 -9.45 -1.05
C GLY A 63 -25.20 -10.71 -0.51
N GLY A 64 -24.07 -11.07 -1.12
CA GLY A 64 -23.34 -12.28 -0.74
C GLY A 64 -22.41 -12.02 0.43
N LEU A 65 -21.88 -13.09 1.03
CA LEU A 65 -20.81 -13.02 2.05
C LEU A 65 -19.63 -12.15 1.59
N TRP A 66 -19.40 -12.06 0.29
CA TRP A 66 -18.37 -11.23 -0.33
C TRP A 66 -18.60 -9.73 -0.15
N ASP A 67 -19.84 -9.28 -0.20
CA ASP A 67 -20.16 -7.86 -0.02
C ASP A 67 -20.01 -7.47 1.45
N THR A 68 -20.43 -8.34 2.38
CA THR A 68 -20.16 -8.17 3.82
C THR A 68 -18.66 -8.16 4.12
N ALA A 69 -17.87 -8.99 3.44
CA ALA A 69 -16.41 -8.99 3.60
C ALA A 69 -15.76 -7.68 3.12
N LYS A 70 -16.22 -7.13 1.98
CA LYS A 70 -15.78 -5.83 1.50
C LYS A 70 -16.14 -4.70 2.46
N ASP A 71 -17.37 -4.70 2.98
CA ASP A 71 -17.83 -3.66 3.90
C ASP A 71 -17.00 -3.68 5.19
N ARG A 72 -16.73 -4.88 5.72
CA ARG A 72 -15.87 -5.03 6.90
C ARG A 72 -14.45 -4.57 6.62
N TRP A 73 -13.89 -4.96 5.49
CA TRP A 73 -12.55 -4.54 5.08
C TRP A 73 -12.45 -3.01 4.93
N ASN A 74 -13.46 -2.39 4.33
CA ASN A 74 -13.52 -0.94 4.18
C ASN A 74 -13.59 -0.24 5.54
N ALA A 75 -14.39 -0.74 6.48
CA ALA A 75 -14.46 -0.20 7.83
C ALA A 75 -13.12 -0.32 8.57
N GLU A 76 -12.41 -1.44 8.40
CA GLU A 76 -11.07 -1.63 8.97
C GLU A 76 -10.05 -0.67 8.34
N LEU A 77 -10.11 -0.47 7.02
CA LEU A 77 -9.24 0.46 6.31
C LEU A 77 -9.51 1.91 6.72
N GLU A 78 -10.77 2.32 6.80
CA GLU A 78 -11.16 3.66 7.29
C GLU A 78 -10.64 3.90 8.71
N ASN A 79 -10.81 2.93 9.60
CA ASN A 79 -10.32 3.02 10.98
C ASN A 79 -8.79 3.14 11.03
N ASN A 80 -8.07 2.41 10.19
CA ASN A 80 -6.61 2.50 10.11
C ASN A 80 -6.15 3.85 9.55
N VAL A 81 -6.79 4.36 8.49
CA VAL A 81 -6.50 5.68 7.92
C VAL A 81 -6.79 6.77 8.94
N ARG A 82 -7.92 6.69 9.65
CA ARG A 82 -8.30 7.63 10.70
C ARG A 82 -7.26 7.64 11.82
N LYS A 83 -6.81 6.46 12.27
CA LYS A 83 -5.72 6.34 13.26
C LYS A 83 -4.45 7.02 12.77
N LEU A 84 -4.03 6.78 11.52
CA LEU A 84 -2.84 7.41 10.93
C LEU A 84 -2.96 8.93 10.85
N GLN A 85 -4.14 9.45 10.52
CA GLN A 85 -4.39 10.90 10.47
C GLN A 85 -4.39 11.54 11.86
N THR A 86 -4.93 10.87 12.87
CA THR A 86 -4.95 11.37 14.26
C THR A 86 -3.64 11.13 15.01
N THR A 87 -2.73 10.32 14.46
CA THR A 87 -1.46 10.03 15.11
C THR A 87 -0.57 11.28 15.09
N ASP A 88 -0.02 11.64 16.25
CA ASP A 88 0.95 12.71 16.37
C ASP A 88 2.30 12.29 15.79
N TRP A 89 2.55 12.72 14.55
CA TRP A 89 3.79 12.44 13.82
C TRP A 89 5.02 13.09 14.47
N ASN A 90 4.85 14.16 15.25
CA ASN A 90 5.98 14.78 15.97
C ASN A 90 6.47 13.84 17.07
N ALA A 91 5.56 13.30 17.88
CA ALA A 91 5.90 12.33 18.92
C ALA A 91 6.53 11.04 18.34
N VAL A 92 6.03 10.56 17.20
CA VAL A 92 6.60 9.40 16.50
C VAL A 92 8.01 9.71 15.98
N ARG A 93 8.22 10.89 15.39
CA ARG A 93 9.54 11.33 14.92
C ARG A 93 10.54 11.41 16.06
N PHE A 94 10.21 12.02 17.20
CA PHE A 94 11.12 12.11 18.34
C PHE A 94 11.57 10.73 18.85
N ARG A 95 10.64 9.77 18.95
CA ARG A 95 10.97 8.39 19.33
C ARG A 95 11.82 7.68 18.28
N LEU A 96 11.60 7.95 17.00
CA LEU A 96 12.43 7.43 15.92
C LEU A 96 13.85 8.01 15.98
N GLU A 97 14.00 9.32 16.18
CA GLU A 97 15.31 9.98 16.28
C GLU A 97 16.12 9.46 17.47
N GLU A 98 15.47 9.23 18.62
CA GLU A 98 16.13 8.66 19.80
C GLU A 98 16.57 7.21 19.56
N ASN A 99 15.72 6.38 18.94
CA ASN A 99 16.07 5.00 18.63
C ASN A 99 17.16 4.90 17.56
N VAL A 100 17.07 5.68 16.47
CA VAL A 100 18.06 5.71 15.41
C VAL A 100 19.41 6.21 15.93
N SER A 101 19.43 7.27 16.73
CA SER A 101 20.67 7.78 17.33
C SER A 101 21.30 6.78 18.29
N SER A 102 20.51 6.04 19.07
CA SER A 102 21.02 5.00 19.97
C SER A 102 21.63 3.81 19.21
N VAL A 103 21.06 3.44 18.07
CA VAL A 103 21.56 2.36 17.21
C VAL A 103 22.81 2.81 16.46
N TRP A 104 22.79 4.03 15.91
CA TRP A 104 23.94 4.63 15.22
C TRP A 104 25.14 4.78 16.15
N ARG A 105 24.94 5.30 17.36
CA ARG A 105 26.02 5.44 18.36
C ARG A 105 26.62 4.09 18.76
N ARG A 106 25.79 3.04 18.91
CA ARG A 106 26.28 1.69 19.18
C ARG A 106 27.03 1.08 18.00
N ALA A 107 26.57 1.31 16.77
CA ALA A 107 27.23 0.80 15.57
C ALA A 107 28.60 1.46 15.35
N PHE A 108 28.70 2.78 15.56
CA PHE A 108 29.97 3.51 15.46
C PHE A 108 30.94 3.16 16.59
N ALA A 109 30.48 3.09 17.85
CA ALA A 109 31.33 2.66 18.96
C ALA A 109 31.88 1.24 18.76
N LYS A 110 31.06 0.32 18.25
CA LYS A 110 31.50 -1.05 17.92
C LYS A 110 32.47 -1.09 16.73
N GLY A 111 32.33 -0.17 15.76
CA GLY A 111 33.27 -0.03 14.64
C GLY A 111 34.65 0.48 15.08
N GLU A 112 34.68 1.38 16.07
CA GLU A 112 35.92 1.95 16.62
C GLU A 112 36.68 0.94 17.48
N GLU A 113 35.98 0.12 18.28
CA GLU A 113 36.58 -1.01 19.02
C GLU A 113 37.23 -2.02 18.07
N VAL A 114 36.54 -2.40 16.98
CA VAL A 114 37.06 -3.35 15.99
C VAL A 114 38.24 -2.78 15.18
N ALA A 115 38.23 -1.47 14.89
CA ALA A 115 39.35 -0.80 14.22
C ALA A 115 40.59 -0.68 15.12
N SER A 116 40.40 -0.49 16.43
CA SER A 116 41.49 -0.45 17.41
C SER A 116 42.12 -1.82 17.69
N ASP A 117 41.34 -2.91 17.58
CA ASP A 117 41.80 -4.29 17.79
C ASP A 117 42.58 -4.84 16.57
N GLN A 118 42.42 -4.26 15.38
CA GLN A 118 43.26 -4.55 14.20
C GLN A 118 44.58 -3.74 14.14
N SER A 119 44.80 -2.82 15.08
CA SER A 119 45.97 -1.93 15.12
C SER A 119 47.01 -2.34 16.18
N LYS A 120 46.86 -3.50 16.84
CA LYS A 120 47.83 -4.11 17.75
C LYS A 120 48.37 -5.41 17.18
#